data_AF-A0A0M8XRR8-F1
#
_entry.id   AF-A0A0M8XRR8-F1
#
_cell.length_a   1.000
_cell.length_b   1.000
_cell.length_c   1.000
_cell.angle_alpha   90.00
_cell.angle_beta   90.00
_cell.angle_gamma   90.00
#
_symmetry.space_group_name_H-M   'P 1'
#
loop_
_entity.id
_entity.type
_entity.pdbx_description
1 polymer ?
#
loop_
_entity_poly.entity_id
_entity_poly.type
_entity_poly.pdbx_seq_one_letter_code
_entity_poly.pdbx_strand_id
1 'polypeptide(L)'
;MPTYCDSTMVAVLITADDELVLVQHQLGMGAPAAHALALHSTWIRAAREETAAQTGLSLVDAHAVTSGRLPDRCTRPLPWGRAPGHTWQWWQGRGQGQVRRPCAAPRTGWYDRGEAQYLAELTLEHARGHRTDAEHTQEPGLIAAHALWMHRLGVIELATDDRALMAKLCA
;
A
#
# COMPACT_ATOMS: atom_id res chain seq x y z
N MET A 1 -15.00 2.55 13.72
CA MET A 1 -14.44 1.87 12.52
C MET A 1 -15.24 0.59 12.25
N PRO A 2 -15.44 0.18 10.99
CA PRO A 2 -16.17 -1.03 10.64
C PRO A 2 -15.48 -2.26 11.22
N THR A 3 -16.25 -3.16 11.83
CA THR A 3 -15.75 -4.39 12.46
C THR A 3 -15.30 -5.43 11.42
N TYR A 4 -15.83 -5.36 10.20
CA TYR A 4 -15.57 -6.33 9.14
C TYR A 4 -14.86 -5.70 7.94
N CYS A 5 -14.19 -6.54 7.16
CA CYS A 5 -13.67 -6.19 5.85
C CYS A 5 -14.83 -5.87 4.88
N ASP A 6 -14.75 -4.73 4.20
CA ASP A 6 -15.73 -4.29 3.19
C ASP A 6 -15.36 -4.72 1.76
N SER A 7 -14.24 -5.42 1.61
CA SER A 7 -13.65 -5.84 0.33
C SER A 7 -13.32 -4.68 -0.62
N THR A 8 -13.12 -3.46 -0.09
CA THR A 8 -12.72 -2.29 -0.88
C THR A 8 -11.52 -1.57 -0.26
N MET A 9 -10.53 -1.25 -1.09
CA MET A 9 -9.32 -0.56 -0.67
C MET A 9 -9.03 0.61 -1.59
N VAL A 10 -8.74 1.77 -1.02
CA VAL A 10 -8.18 2.90 -1.77
C VAL A 10 -6.70 2.99 -1.49
N ALA A 11 -5.91 3.35 -2.50
CA ALA A 11 -4.50 3.67 -2.35
C ALA A 11 -4.15 4.92 -3.17
N VAL A 12 -3.13 5.65 -2.74
CA VAL A 12 -2.73 6.90 -3.39
C VAL A 12 -1.24 6.93 -3.64
N LEU A 13 -0.86 7.04 -4.92
CA LEU A 13 0.50 7.37 -5.34
C LEU A 13 0.68 8.89 -5.26
N ILE A 14 1.27 9.35 -4.15
CA ILE A 14 1.57 10.76 -3.93
C ILE A 14 3.00 11.00 -4.40
N THR A 15 3.20 11.94 -5.31
CA THR A 15 4.52 12.22 -5.92
C THR A 15 4.95 13.67 -5.73
N ALA A 16 6.25 13.88 -5.54
CA ALA A 16 6.95 15.17 -5.58
C ALA A 16 8.43 14.91 -5.87
N ASP A 17 9.06 15.70 -6.76
CA ASP A 17 10.50 15.68 -7.05
C ASP A 17 11.10 14.26 -7.22
N ASP A 18 10.46 13.43 -8.04
CA ASP A 18 10.82 12.01 -8.31
C ASP A 18 10.71 11.04 -7.10
N GLU A 19 10.24 11.52 -5.97
CA GLU A 19 9.92 10.73 -4.79
C GLU A 19 8.42 10.40 -4.71
N LEU A 20 8.11 9.35 -3.96
CA LEU A 20 6.76 8.96 -3.59
C LEU A 20 6.61 8.83 -2.07
N VAL A 21 5.41 9.08 -1.56
CA VAL A 21 5.14 8.85 -0.14
C VAL A 21 4.85 7.38 0.11
N LEU A 22 5.60 6.77 1.03
CA LEU A 22 5.29 5.47 1.61
C LEU A 22 4.99 5.62 3.10
N VAL A 23 4.12 4.75 3.59
CA VAL A 23 3.71 4.65 4.99
C VAL A 23 4.00 3.23 5.49
N GLN A 24 4.29 3.12 6.78
CA GLN A 24 4.39 1.83 7.44
C GLN A 24 3.00 1.36 7.89
N HIS A 25 2.61 0.19 7.40
CA HIS A 25 1.44 -0.56 7.83
C HIS A 25 1.87 -1.72 8.73
N GLN A 26 0.89 -2.41 9.35
CA GLN A 26 1.16 -3.60 10.17
C GLN A 26 1.88 -4.72 9.41
N LEU A 27 1.60 -4.86 8.11
CA LEU A 27 2.15 -5.91 7.25
C LEU A 27 3.41 -5.47 6.47
N GLY A 28 3.87 -4.23 6.66
CA GLY A 28 5.06 -3.70 6.00
C GLY A 28 4.83 -2.33 5.36
N MET A 29 5.65 -1.98 4.37
CA MET A 29 5.64 -0.68 3.72
C MET A 29 4.66 -0.64 2.53
N GLY A 30 4.09 0.51 2.23
CA GLY A 30 3.28 0.70 1.03
C GLY A 30 2.83 2.13 0.86
N ALA A 31 2.20 2.44 -0.27
CA ALA A 31 1.49 3.71 -0.45
C ALA A 31 0.43 3.90 0.64
N PRO A 32 0.05 5.16 0.97
CA PRO A 32 -1.10 5.46 1.80
C PRO A 32 -2.33 4.72 1.28
N ALA A 33 -2.92 3.88 2.14
CA ALA A 33 -3.99 2.98 1.74
C ALA A 33 -4.88 2.59 2.92
N ALA A 34 -6.17 2.44 2.67
CA ALA A 34 -7.14 2.05 3.68
C ALA A 34 -8.44 1.52 3.06
N HIS A 35 -9.30 0.96 3.91
CA HIS A 35 -10.66 0.60 3.54
C HIS A 35 -11.43 1.84 3.06
N ALA A 36 -12.16 1.69 1.96
CA ALA A 36 -12.80 2.82 1.29
C ALA A 36 -14.30 2.92 1.60
N LEU A 37 -15.12 2.08 0.98
CA LEU A 37 -16.55 2.37 0.82
C LEU A 37 -17.39 2.08 2.06
N ALA A 38 -16.89 1.33 3.05
CA ALA A 38 -17.57 1.24 4.35
C ALA A 38 -17.30 2.44 5.27
N LEU A 39 -16.28 3.25 4.98
CA LEU A 39 -15.88 4.41 5.77
C LEU A 39 -16.25 5.74 5.10
N HIS A 40 -16.30 5.73 3.77
CA HIS A 40 -16.37 6.94 2.97
C HIS A 40 -17.46 6.82 1.91
N SER A 41 -18.14 7.92 1.62
CA SER A 41 -19.21 7.94 0.62
C SER A 41 -18.72 7.79 -0.83
N THR A 42 -17.45 8.09 -1.11
CA THR A 42 -16.85 7.99 -2.44
C THR A 42 -15.37 7.63 -2.36
N TRP A 43 -14.82 7.07 -3.44
CA TRP A 43 -13.41 6.71 -3.55
C TRP A 43 -12.45 7.90 -3.47
N ILE A 44 -12.77 9.02 -4.12
CA ILE A 44 -11.93 10.22 -4.05
C ILE A 44 -11.93 10.82 -2.63
N ARG A 45 -13.08 10.77 -1.95
CA ARG A 45 -13.16 11.18 -0.55
C ARG A 45 -12.28 10.30 0.33
N ALA A 46 -12.37 8.98 0.17
CA ALA A 46 -11.51 8.03 0.85
C ALA A 46 -10.02 8.33 0.58
N ALA A 47 -9.64 8.52 -0.69
CA ALA A 47 -8.26 8.83 -1.07
C ALA A 47 -7.74 10.09 -0.36
N ARG A 48 -8.52 11.17 -0.32
CA ARG A 48 -8.15 12.44 0.32
C ARG A 48 -8.06 12.33 1.84
N GLU A 49 -9.10 11.79 2.48
CA GLU A 49 -9.18 11.72 3.95
C GLU A 49 -8.13 10.74 4.51
N GLU A 50 -7.93 9.59 3.88
CA GLU A 50 -6.95 8.59 4.32
C GLU A 50 -5.52 9.06 4.07
N THR A 51 -5.26 9.78 2.97
CA THR A 51 -3.97 10.44 2.74
C THR A 51 -3.66 11.42 3.87
N ALA A 52 -4.60 12.31 4.19
CA ALA A 52 -4.42 13.30 5.26
C ALA A 52 -4.21 12.63 6.62
N ALA A 53 -4.96 11.58 6.93
CA ALA A 53 -4.85 10.84 8.18
C ALA A 53 -3.49 10.13 8.33
N GLN A 54 -3.02 9.45 7.27
CA GLN A 54 -1.83 8.62 7.34
C GLN A 54 -0.52 9.40 7.18
N THR A 55 -0.56 10.52 6.46
CA THR A 55 0.65 11.26 6.05
C THR A 55 0.66 12.71 6.53
N GLY A 56 -0.47 13.27 6.95
CA GLY A 56 -0.61 14.71 7.22
C GLY A 56 -0.64 15.60 5.97
N LEU A 57 -0.53 15.04 4.76
CA LEU A 57 -0.57 15.78 3.51
C LEU A 57 -2.01 16.01 3.04
N SER A 58 -2.23 17.15 2.40
CA SER A 58 -3.45 17.38 1.60
C SER A 58 -3.22 16.90 0.17
N LEU A 59 -4.09 16.00 -0.30
CA LEU A 59 -4.02 15.49 -1.67
C LEU A 59 -4.68 16.46 -2.66
N VAL A 60 -3.90 16.93 -3.63
CA VAL A 60 -4.36 17.83 -4.71
C VAL A 60 -4.15 17.19 -6.09
N ASP A 61 -4.94 17.65 -7.07
CA ASP A 61 -4.93 17.16 -8.47
C ASP A 61 -5.07 15.63 -8.62
N ALA A 62 -5.80 15.03 -7.68
CA ALA A 62 -6.00 13.60 -7.65
C ALA A 62 -6.88 13.11 -8.80
N HIS A 63 -6.39 12.09 -9.51
CA HIS A 63 -7.15 11.35 -10.52
C HIS A 63 -6.96 9.85 -10.34
N ALA A 64 -7.97 9.06 -10.73
CA ALA A 64 -7.88 7.60 -10.67
C ALA A 64 -6.93 7.12 -11.78
N VAL A 65 -6.04 6.18 -11.45
CA VAL A 65 -5.04 5.66 -12.39
C VAL A 65 -5.33 4.22 -12.78
N THR A 66 -5.70 3.39 -11.80
CA THR A 66 -6.07 2.00 -12.06
C THR A 66 -7.02 1.48 -10.99
N SER A 67 -7.74 0.42 -11.32
CA SER A 67 -8.53 -0.35 -10.37
C SER A 67 -8.43 -1.84 -10.67
N GLY A 68 -8.87 -2.66 -9.74
CA GLY A 68 -8.94 -4.10 -9.94
C GLY A 68 -8.96 -4.86 -8.63
N ARG A 69 -9.14 -6.17 -8.72
CA ARG A 69 -9.19 -7.03 -7.54
C ARG A 69 -7.86 -7.75 -7.34
N LEU A 70 -7.39 -7.81 -6.10
CA LEU A 70 -6.33 -8.71 -5.65
C LEU A 70 -6.87 -9.63 -4.54
N PRO A 71 -6.32 -10.83 -4.36
CA PRO A 71 -6.73 -11.76 -3.30
C PRO A 71 -6.11 -11.39 -1.94
N ASP A 72 -5.74 -10.13 -1.73
CA ASP A 72 -4.95 -9.69 -0.59
C ASP A 72 -5.64 -9.93 0.78
N ARG A 73 -4.86 -10.38 1.76
CA ARG A 73 -5.36 -10.65 3.11
C ARG A 73 -5.71 -9.36 3.85
N CYS A 74 -6.84 -9.38 4.54
CA CYS A 74 -7.23 -8.33 5.48
C CYS A 74 -6.95 -8.78 6.91
N THR A 75 -6.52 -7.86 7.77
CA THR A 75 -6.47 -8.10 9.23
C THR A 75 -7.86 -8.06 9.87
N ARG A 76 -8.87 -7.49 9.18
CA ARG A 76 -10.27 -7.49 9.64
C ARG A 76 -10.97 -8.81 9.27
N PRO A 77 -11.87 -9.31 10.12
CA PRO A 77 -12.65 -10.50 9.81
C PRO A 77 -13.49 -10.30 8.54
N LEU A 78 -13.60 -11.36 7.75
CA LEU A 78 -14.48 -11.40 6.58
C LEU A 78 -15.91 -11.75 7.02
N PRO A 79 -16.93 -11.06 6.48
CA PRO A 79 -18.31 -11.50 6.63
C PRO A 79 -18.49 -12.94 6.10
N TRP A 80 -19.38 -13.70 6.74
CA TRP A 80 -19.68 -15.08 6.32
C TRP A 80 -20.08 -15.14 4.84
N GLY A 81 -19.53 -16.12 4.11
CA GLY A 81 -19.79 -16.32 2.69
C GLY A 81 -19.03 -15.39 1.73
N ARG A 82 -18.17 -14.49 2.22
CA ARG A 82 -17.29 -13.68 1.35
C ARG A 82 -15.92 -14.30 1.16
N ALA A 83 -15.44 -14.26 -0.08
CA ALA A 83 -14.07 -14.62 -0.42
C ALA A 83 -13.08 -13.51 -0.01
N PRO A 84 -11.85 -13.86 0.39
CA PRO A 84 -10.79 -12.88 0.66
C PRO A 84 -10.48 -11.95 -0.53
N GLY A 85 -9.72 -10.89 -0.23
CA GLY A 85 -9.28 -9.90 -1.20
C GLY A 85 -10.08 -8.61 -1.20
N HIS A 86 -9.48 -7.59 -1.81
CA HIS A 86 -10.10 -6.28 -1.96
C HIS A 86 -10.18 -5.88 -3.44
N THR A 87 -11.24 -5.13 -3.75
CA THR A 87 -11.31 -4.30 -4.95
C THR A 87 -10.57 -3.01 -4.64
N TRP A 88 -9.47 -2.78 -5.34
CA TRP A 88 -8.63 -1.63 -5.19
C TRP A 88 -9.04 -0.52 -6.16
N GLN A 89 -8.97 0.73 -5.71
CA GLN A 89 -8.88 1.89 -6.58
C GLN A 89 -7.64 2.72 -6.21
N TRP A 90 -6.73 2.83 -7.18
CA TRP A 90 -5.52 3.63 -7.06
C TRP A 90 -5.72 4.99 -7.66
N TRP A 91 -5.29 5.99 -6.91
CA TRP A 91 -5.26 7.39 -7.32
C TRP A 91 -3.81 7.87 -7.41
N GLN A 92 -3.57 8.87 -8.23
CA GLN A 92 -2.32 9.62 -8.26
C GLN A 92 -2.62 11.09 -8.07
N GLY A 93 -1.77 11.77 -7.31
CA GLY A 93 -1.88 13.21 -7.09
C GLY A 93 -0.62 13.77 -6.46
N ARG A 94 -0.67 15.07 -6.15
CA ARG A 94 0.42 15.79 -5.47
C ARG A 94 0.07 15.98 -4.01
N GLY A 95 1.06 15.87 -3.15
CA GLY A 95 0.94 16.15 -1.73
C GLY A 95 1.25 17.62 -1.45
N GLN A 96 0.40 18.30 -0.69
CA GLN A 96 0.69 19.62 -0.13
C GLN A 96 0.83 19.55 1.38
N GLY A 97 1.86 20.22 1.92
CA GLY A 97 2.20 20.22 3.34
C GLY A 97 3.47 19.45 3.65
N GLN A 98 3.64 19.08 4.92
CA GLN A 98 4.78 18.28 5.39
C GLN A 98 4.31 16.88 5.77
N VAL A 99 5.08 15.87 5.38
CA VAL A 99 4.83 14.50 5.81
C VAL A 99 5.00 14.42 7.33
N ARG A 100 3.93 14.01 8.01
CA ARG A 100 3.94 13.69 9.43
C ARG A 100 4.24 12.20 9.59
N ARG A 101 5.06 11.87 10.59
CA ARG A 101 5.37 10.49 10.98
C ARG A 101 4.57 10.15 12.23
N PRO A 102 3.46 9.41 12.13
CA PRO A 102 2.76 8.95 13.32
C PRO A 102 3.69 8.05 14.15
N CYS A 103 3.61 8.09 15.47
CA CYS A 103 4.39 7.18 16.33
C CYS A 103 4.16 5.70 15.98
N ALA A 104 2.95 5.35 15.51
CA ALA A 104 2.58 4.00 15.08
C ALA A 104 3.11 3.62 13.68
N ALA A 105 3.67 4.57 12.93
CA ALA A 105 4.21 4.38 11.58
C ALA A 105 5.53 5.16 11.43
N PRO A 106 6.59 4.78 12.18
CA PRO A 106 7.82 5.57 12.28
C PRO A 106 8.58 5.70 10.95
N ARG A 107 8.36 4.79 10.00
CA ARG A 107 8.98 4.81 8.67
C ARG A 107 8.15 5.53 7.60
N THR A 108 7.12 6.29 7.96
CA THR A 108 6.39 7.10 6.96
C THR A 108 7.28 8.23 6.41
N GLY A 109 7.32 8.41 5.10
CA GLY A 109 8.25 9.37 4.49
C GLY A 109 8.14 9.45 2.97
N TRP A 110 8.96 10.33 2.41
CA TRP A 110 9.29 10.33 0.99
C TRP A 110 10.34 9.25 0.73
N TYR A 111 10.19 8.58 -0.40
CA TYR A 111 11.05 7.52 -0.87
C TYR A 111 11.29 7.70 -2.36
N ASP A 112 12.53 7.57 -2.80
CA ASP A 112 12.80 7.51 -4.22
C ASP A 112 12.41 6.13 -4.82
N ARG A 113 12.49 6.03 -6.15
CA ARG A 113 12.18 4.80 -6.87
C ARG A 113 13.09 3.62 -6.48
N GLY A 114 14.37 3.88 -6.25
CA GLY A 114 15.35 2.88 -5.85
C GLY A 114 15.09 2.36 -4.44
N GLU A 115 14.68 3.22 -3.52
CA GLU A 115 14.28 2.81 -2.17
C GLU A 115 12.98 1.99 -2.19
N ALA A 116 12.00 2.37 -3.02
CA ALA A 116 10.79 1.57 -3.22
C ALA A 116 11.11 0.19 -3.82
N GLN A 117 12.05 0.13 -4.78
CA GLN A 117 12.55 -1.11 -5.36
C GLN A 117 13.24 -1.98 -4.29
N TYR A 118 14.12 -1.39 -3.49
CA TYR A 118 14.80 -2.08 -2.40
C TYR A 118 13.82 -2.67 -1.37
N LEU A 119 12.75 -1.95 -1.03
CA LEU A 119 11.70 -2.49 -0.15
C LEU A 119 10.98 -3.69 -0.79
N ALA A 120 10.78 -3.71 -2.11
CA ALA A 120 10.23 -4.87 -2.80
C ALA A 120 11.18 -6.08 -2.70
N GLU A 121 12.47 -5.85 -2.87
CA GLU A 121 13.52 -6.87 -2.77
C GLU A 121 13.59 -7.47 -1.36
N LEU A 122 13.47 -6.65 -0.30
CA LEU A 122 13.43 -7.14 1.08
C LEU A 122 12.29 -8.14 1.33
N THR A 123 11.11 -7.90 0.72
CA THR A 123 9.99 -8.83 0.79
C THR A 123 10.28 -10.12 0.02
N LEU A 124 10.94 -10.04 -1.14
CA LEU A 124 11.34 -11.23 -1.91
C LEU A 124 12.39 -12.05 -1.16
N GLU A 125 13.40 -11.41 -0.58
CA GLU A 125 14.45 -12.08 0.19
C GLU A 125 13.88 -12.80 1.42
N HIS A 126 12.94 -12.18 2.13
CA HIS A 126 12.21 -12.85 3.21
C HIS A 126 11.39 -14.05 2.68
N ALA A 127 10.66 -13.88 1.59
CA ALA A 127 9.86 -14.95 1.00
C ALA A 127 10.68 -16.13 0.47
N ARG A 128 11.94 -15.89 0.09
CA ARG A 128 12.92 -16.91 -0.32
C ARG A 128 13.64 -17.56 0.87
N GLY A 129 13.43 -17.07 2.09
CA GLY A 129 14.10 -17.57 3.31
C GLY A 129 15.53 -17.05 3.49
N HIS A 130 15.92 -16.01 2.76
CA HIS A 130 17.22 -15.36 2.93
C HIS A 130 17.22 -14.33 4.06
N ARG A 131 16.04 -13.94 4.55
CA ARG A 131 15.85 -13.15 5.77
C ARG A 131 14.97 -13.90 6.75
N THR A 132 15.27 -13.76 8.03
CA THR A 132 14.47 -14.24 9.14
C THR A 132 13.24 -13.35 9.38
N ASP A 133 12.25 -13.88 10.08
CA ASP A 133 11.07 -13.11 10.50
C ASP A 133 11.45 -11.93 11.41
N ALA A 134 12.50 -12.07 12.23
CA ALA A 134 12.99 -11.00 13.09
C ALA A 134 13.57 -9.84 12.27
N GLU A 135 14.39 -10.14 11.26
CA GLU A 135 14.94 -9.14 10.34
C GLU A 135 13.85 -8.46 9.51
N HIS A 136 12.85 -9.23 9.06
CA HIS A 136 11.70 -8.66 8.35
C HIS A 136 10.82 -7.79 9.25
N THR A 137 10.67 -8.13 10.53
CA THR A 137 9.90 -7.33 11.48
C THR A 137 10.60 -6.00 11.81
N GLN A 138 11.93 -6.03 11.99
CA GLN A 138 12.72 -4.83 12.26
C GLN A 138 12.81 -3.90 11.04
N GLU A 139 12.93 -4.50 9.86
CA GLU A 139 13.04 -3.79 8.60
C GLU A 139 12.12 -4.44 7.56
N PRO A 140 10.82 -4.08 7.58
CA PRO A 140 9.86 -4.64 6.66
C PRO A 140 10.07 -4.11 5.24
N GLY A 141 9.86 -4.99 4.27
CA GLY A 141 9.76 -4.64 2.85
C GLY A 141 8.37 -4.13 2.46
N LEU A 142 8.09 -4.06 1.17
CA LEU A 142 6.76 -3.71 0.66
C LEU A 142 5.75 -4.82 0.95
N ILE A 143 4.52 -4.41 1.29
CA ILE A 143 3.36 -5.31 1.26
C ILE A 143 3.21 -5.84 -0.17
N ALA A 144 3.03 -7.16 -0.31
CA ALA A 144 2.99 -7.81 -1.62
C ALA A 144 1.91 -7.23 -2.56
N ALA A 145 0.73 -6.88 -2.03
CA ALA A 145 -0.32 -6.22 -2.81
C ALA A 145 0.13 -4.86 -3.36
N HIS A 146 0.83 -4.06 -2.54
CA HIS A 146 1.40 -2.78 -2.97
C HIS A 146 2.51 -2.98 -4.00
N ALA A 147 3.41 -3.95 -3.82
CA ALA A 147 4.45 -4.25 -4.80
C ALA A 147 3.86 -4.61 -6.18
N LEU A 148 2.82 -5.46 -6.22
CA LEU A 148 2.13 -5.82 -7.46
C LEU A 148 1.46 -4.61 -8.13
N TRP A 149 0.84 -3.73 -7.36
CA TRP A 149 0.23 -2.50 -7.90
C TRP A 149 1.29 -1.49 -8.38
N MET A 150 2.33 -1.26 -7.59
CA MET A 150 3.43 -0.37 -7.94
C MET A 150 4.17 -0.87 -9.19
N HIS A 151 4.31 -2.18 -9.35
CA HIS A 151 4.82 -2.76 -10.59
C HIS A 151 3.92 -2.46 -11.79
N ARG A 152 2.60 -2.65 -11.65
CA ARG A 152 1.61 -2.31 -12.71
C ARG A 152 1.63 -0.83 -13.07
N LEU A 153 1.94 0.03 -12.10
CA LEU A 153 2.06 1.48 -12.27
C LEU A 153 3.44 1.92 -12.78
N GLY A 154 4.38 0.99 -12.99
CA GLY A 154 5.72 1.30 -13.47
C GLY A 154 6.61 2.00 -12.45
N VAL A 155 6.27 1.92 -11.15
CA VAL A 155 7.08 2.46 -10.05
C VAL A 155 8.23 1.52 -9.72
N ILE A 156 8.00 0.21 -9.70
CA ILE A 156 9.04 -0.80 -9.45
C ILE A 156 9.06 -1.86 -10.53
N GLU A 157 10.15 -2.58 -10.62
CA GLU A 157 10.32 -3.70 -11.55
C GLU A 157 10.34 -5.02 -10.79
N LEU A 158 9.52 -5.96 -11.27
CA LEU A 158 9.45 -7.31 -10.76
C LEU A 158 9.62 -8.28 -11.92
N ALA A 159 10.60 -9.18 -11.81
CA ALA A 159 10.77 -10.29 -12.74
C ALA A 159 9.54 -11.21 -12.73
N THR A 160 9.38 -12.03 -13.78
CA THR A 160 8.18 -12.89 -13.91
C THR A 160 7.99 -13.82 -12.71
N ASP A 161 9.06 -14.45 -12.23
CA ASP A 161 8.99 -15.36 -11.10
C ASP A 161 8.73 -14.60 -9.79
N ASP A 162 9.24 -13.38 -9.67
CA ASP A 162 9.03 -12.51 -8.50
C ASP A 162 7.60 -12.02 -8.41
N ARG A 163 6.98 -11.69 -9.55
CA ARG A 163 5.54 -11.39 -9.60
C ARG A 163 4.71 -12.58 -9.16
N ALA A 164 5.08 -13.79 -9.57
CA ALA A 164 4.38 -15.00 -9.16
C ALA A 164 4.54 -15.26 -7.66
N LEU A 165 5.73 -15.03 -7.10
CA LEU A 165 5.98 -15.13 -5.67
C LEU A 165 5.19 -14.09 -4.87
N MET A 166 5.23 -12.82 -5.28
CA MET A 166 4.43 -11.74 -4.67
C MET A 166 2.93 -12.03 -4.72
N ALA A 167 2.42 -12.59 -5.82
CA ALA A 167 1.02 -12.98 -5.91
C ALA A 167 0.65 -14.09 -4.91
N LYS A 168 1.57 -15.00 -4.59
CA LYS A 168 1.37 -16.03 -3.54
C LYS A 168 1.37 -15.42 -2.13
N LEU A 169 2.26 -14.46 -1.86
CA LEU A 169 2.31 -13.76 -0.57
C LEU A 169 1.09 -12.88 -0.32
N CYS A 170 0.48 -12.40 -1.41
CA CYS A 170 -0.74 -11.60 -1.38
C CYS A 170 -1.94 -12.45 -0.88
N ALA A 171 -2.05 -13.70 -1.34
CA ALA A 171 -3.18 -14.60 -1.07
C ALA A 171 -3.16 -15.23 0.33
#